data_AF-A0A1G4E8U6-F1
#
_entry.id   AF-A0A1G4E8U6-F1
#
_cell.length_a   1.000
_cell.length_b   1.000
_cell.length_c   1.000
_cell.angle_alpha   90.00
_cell.angle_beta   90.00
_cell.angle_gamma   90.00
#
_symmetry.space_group_name_H-M   'P 1'
#
loop_
_entity.id
_entity.type
_entity.pdbx_description
1 polymer ?
#
loop_
_entity_poly.entity_id
_entity_poly.type
_entity_poly.pdbx_seq_one_letter_code
_entity_poly.pdbx_strand_id
1 'polypeptide(L)'
;MTTRSGSTTFSDLFNSSKKELFSEQFYDAMDNDFSNLNTYENICNEKLFSRKKPQMMPICKKYLRFLDNSEVWGGTGTEYDVSLLLNYWLYHNISAIYGITNFEKISDDFSALQLVGYYFKDDPKYGQNYEKFKPNINIFKEKDWEKRKELYEYYVNYDTLFWTAQSFNNKCEEYYGFNFLHASTHPLVPGFASSVEATKIA
;
A
#
# COMPACT_ATOMS: atom_id res chain seq x y z
N MET A 1 23.12 -1.78 27.52
CA MET A 1 23.22 -1.60 26.06
C MET A 1 22.55 -2.79 25.40
N THR A 2 21.27 -2.67 25.08
CA THR A 2 20.51 -3.74 24.43
C THR A 2 20.80 -3.67 22.94
N THR A 3 21.38 -4.73 22.40
CA THR A 3 21.66 -4.92 20.98
C THR A 3 20.36 -4.85 20.19
N ARG A 4 20.19 -3.78 19.39
CA ARG A 4 19.15 -3.71 18.36
C ARG A 4 19.49 -4.77 17.31
N SER A 5 18.90 -5.96 17.43
CA SER A 5 18.90 -6.97 16.38
C SER A 5 18.52 -6.28 15.06
N GLY A 6 19.33 -6.46 14.02
CA GLY A 6 19.18 -5.82 12.71
C GLY A 6 17.87 -6.20 12.02
N SER A 7 16.80 -5.48 12.35
CA SER A 7 15.52 -5.55 11.65
C SER A 7 15.61 -4.66 10.42
N THR A 8 15.44 -5.25 9.24
CA THR A 8 15.28 -4.52 7.97
C THR A 8 14.04 -3.63 8.04
N THR A 9 14.20 -2.34 7.78
CA THR A 9 13.10 -1.36 7.85
C THR A 9 12.19 -1.47 6.62
N PHE A 10 10.98 -0.88 6.69
CA PHE A 10 10.13 -0.79 5.50
C PHE A 10 10.83 -0.04 4.35
N SER A 11 11.56 1.04 4.66
CA SER A 11 12.28 1.83 3.65
C SER A 11 13.41 1.04 3.00
N ASP A 12 14.14 0.18 3.74
CA ASP A 12 15.16 -0.70 3.16
C ASP A 12 14.53 -1.71 2.19
N LEU A 13 13.37 -2.26 2.54
CA LEU A 13 12.61 -3.18 1.68
C LEU A 13 12.10 -2.48 0.43
N PHE A 14 11.55 -1.28 0.58
CA PHE A 14 11.09 -0.46 -0.54
C PHE A 14 12.23 -0.16 -1.52
N ASN A 15 13.37 0.32 -1.01
CA ASN A 15 14.53 0.67 -1.83
C ASN A 15 15.25 -0.53 -2.46
N SER A 16 15.06 -1.74 -1.91
CA SER A 16 15.62 -2.97 -2.47
C SER A 16 14.67 -3.70 -3.41
N SER A 17 13.43 -3.22 -3.56
CA SER A 17 12.48 -3.78 -4.51
C SER A 17 13.01 -3.66 -5.93
N LYS A 18 12.85 -4.73 -6.70
CA LYS A 18 13.19 -4.77 -8.14
C LYS A 18 12.04 -4.30 -9.04
N LYS A 19 10.92 -3.91 -8.43
CA LYS A 19 9.76 -3.39 -9.16
C LYS A 19 10.05 -2.01 -9.71
N GLU A 20 9.46 -1.70 -10.86
CA GLU A 20 9.70 -0.42 -11.53
C GLU A 20 8.71 0.64 -11.07
N LEU A 21 7.44 0.23 -10.82
CA LEU A 21 6.36 1.13 -10.44
C LEU A 21 6.32 1.34 -8.93
N PHE A 22 6.07 2.57 -8.49
CA PHE A 22 6.06 2.91 -7.07
C PHE A 22 5.06 2.08 -6.26
N SER A 23 3.83 1.92 -6.76
CA SER A 23 2.81 1.13 -6.06
C SER A 23 3.23 -0.34 -5.93
N GLU A 24 3.92 -0.88 -6.94
CA GLU A 24 4.44 -2.25 -6.90
C GLU A 24 5.60 -2.39 -5.92
N GLN A 25 6.53 -1.43 -5.88
CA GLN A 25 7.60 -1.39 -4.88
C GLN A 25 7.04 -1.31 -3.46
N PHE A 26 5.98 -0.52 -3.28
CA PHE A 26 5.27 -0.41 -2.01
C PHE A 26 4.68 -1.75 -1.57
N TYR A 27 3.94 -2.44 -2.46
CA TYR A 27 3.36 -3.73 -2.11
C TYR A 27 4.40 -4.83 -1.93
N ASP A 28 5.47 -4.84 -2.73
CA ASP A 28 6.59 -5.76 -2.57
C ASP A 28 7.25 -5.61 -1.19
N ALA A 29 7.44 -4.37 -0.72
CA ALA A 29 7.93 -4.09 0.62
C ALA A 29 6.93 -4.47 1.73
N MET A 30 5.63 -4.28 1.51
CA MET A 30 4.58 -4.71 2.46
C MET A 30 4.54 -6.23 2.59
N ASP A 31 4.59 -6.95 1.46
CA ASP A 31 4.45 -8.41 1.40
C ASP A 31 5.70 -9.15 1.88
N ASN A 32 6.84 -8.47 1.95
CA ASN A 32 8.11 -9.03 2.34
C ASN A 32 8.11 -9.67 3.75
N ASP A 33 8.68 -10.88 3.87
CA ASP A 33 8.80 -11.63 5.14
C ASP A 33 10.24 -11.72 5.69
N PHE A 34 11.23 -11.08 5.06
CA PHE A 34 12.67 -11.23 5.44
C PHE A 34 13.06 -10.57 6.76
N SER A 35 12.22 -9.71 7.34
CA SER A 35 12.55 -8.99 8.58
C SER A 35 12.19 -9.78 9.84
N ASN A 36 13.02 -9.69 10.87
CA ASN A 36 12.67 -10.17 12.21
C ASN A 36 11.55 -9.31 12.82
N LEU A 37 10.30 -9.79 12.74
CA LEU A 37 9.10 -9.11 13.26
C LEU A 37 8.81 -9.43 14.73
N ASN A 38 9.73 -10.05 15.47
CA ASN A 38 9.52 -10.43 16.88
C ASN A 38 9.18 -9.22 17.77
N THR A 39 9.74 -8.05 17.46
CA THR A 39 9.44 -6.81 18.19
C THR A 39 7.95 -6.45 18.11
N TYR A 40 7.33 -6.62 16.95
CA TYR A 40 5.91 -6.32 16.74
C TYR A 40 4.99 -7.46 17.21
N GLU A 41 5.53 -8.67 17.32
CA GLU A 41 4.77 -9.84 17.77
C GLU A 41 4.13 -9.65 19.13
N ASN A 42 4.86 -9.12 20.10
CA ASN A 42 4.32 -8.91 21.44
C ASN A 42 3.15 -7.90 21.42
N ILE A 43 3.31 -6.79 20.70
CA ILE A 43 2.30 -5.74 20.59
C ILE A 43 1.05 -6.29 19.90
N CYS A 44 1.21 -6.98 18.76
CA CYS A 44 0.11 -7.62 18.06
C CYS A 44 -0.56 -8.72 18.91
N ASN A 45 0.21 -9.56 19.61
CA ASN A 45 -0.33 -10.59 20.49
C ASN A 45 -1.19 -10.00 21.61
N GLU A 46 -0.79 -8.86 22.18
CA GLU A 46 -1.52 -8.24 23.28
C GLU A 46 -2.73 -7.42 22.79
N LYS A 47 -2.54 -6.57 21.76
CA LYS A 47 -3.50 -5.52 21.39
C LYS A 47 -4.42 -5.88 20.21
N LEU A 48 -4.07 -6.89 19.41
CA LEU A 48 -4.90 -7.31 18.27
C LEU A 48 -6.09 -8.15 18.76
N PHE A 49 -7.28 -7.56 18.75
CA PHE A 49 -8.54 -8.23 19.07
C PHE A 49 -9.26 -8.65 17.78
N SER A 50 -8.99 -9.87 17.32
CA SER A 50 -9.61 -10.44 16.11
C SER A 50 -10.10 -11.86 16.35
N ARG A 51 -11.24 -12.23 15.73
CA ARG A 51 -11.73 -13.62 15.71
C ARG A 51 -10.88 -14.52 14.82
N LYS A 52 -10.07 -13.94 13.93
CA LYS A 52 -9.10 -14.61 13.06
C LYS A 52 -7.67 -14.19 13.41
N LYS A 53 -7.39 -14.10 14.71
CA LYS A 53 -6.09 -13.65 15.23
C LYS A 53 -4.88 -14.34 14.60
N PRO A 54 -4.86 -15.67 14.38
CA PRO A 54 -3.73 -16.31 13.69
C PRO A 54 -3.49 -15.79 12.27
N GLN A 55 -4.56 -15.54 11.50
CA GLN A 55 -4.48 -15.01 10.14
C GLN A 55 -4.18 -13.51 10.10
N MET A 56 -4.66 -12.76 11.10
CA MET A 56 -4.40 -11.32 11.22
C MET A 56 -3.01 -11.00 11.79
N MET A 57 -2.35 -11.96 12.43
CA MET A 57 -1.05 -11.75 13.06
C MET A 57 0.03 -11.27 12.07
N PRO A 58 0.21 -11.89 10.88
CA PRO A 58 1.19 -11.40 9.90
C PRO A 58 0.84 -10.00 9.38
N ILE A 59 -0.45 -9.72 9.14
CA ILE A 59 -0.95 -8.41 8.70
C ILE A 59 -0.60 -7.33 9.72
N CYS A 60 -0.88 -7.60 11.00
CA CYS A 60 -0.57 -6.68 12.11
C CYS A 60 0.93 -6.40 12.21
N LYS A 61 1.78 -7.43 12.14
CA LYS A 61 3.24 -7.26 12.22
C LYS A 61 3.77 -6.42 11.04
N LYS A 62 3.28 -6.65 9.82
CA LYS A 62 3.64 -5.87 8.61
C LYS A 62 3.16 -4.43 8.69
N TYR A 63 1.94 -4.21 9.19
CA TYR A 63 1.40 -2.88 9.46
C TYR A 63 2.28 -2.10 10.45
N LEU A 64 2.69 -2.72 11.57
CA LEU A 64 3.57 -2.05 12.53
C LEU A 64 4.97 -1.78 11.97
N ARG A 65 5.53 -2.67 11.12
CA ARG A 65 6.78 -2.41 10.41
C ARG A 65 6.71 -1.16 9.53
N PHE A 66 5.60 -1.00 8.81
CA PHE A 66 5.34 0.19 8.03
C PHE A 66 5.24 1.44 8.92
N LEU A 67 4.47 1.36 10.02
CA LEU A 67 4.30 2.48 10.96
C LEU A 67 5.61 2.94 11.61
N ASP A 68 6.51 2.01 11.95
CA ASP A 68 7.82 2.29 12.56
C ASP A 68 8.68 3.25 11.70
N ASN A 69 8.45 3.26 10.37
CA ASN A 69 9.18 4.11 9.42
C ASN A 69 8.27 5.16 8.76
N SER A 70 7.07 5.38 9.31
CA SER A 70 6.03 6.21 8.71
C SER A 70 6.38 7.70 8.63
N GLU A 71 7.40 8.17 9.35
CA GLU A 71 7.80 9.59 9.29
C GLU A 71 8.23 10.01 7.89
N VAL A 72 9.00 9.15 7.20
CA VAL A 72 9.47 9.35 5.82
C VAL A 72 8.29 9.51 4.85
N TRP A 73 7.24 8.72 5.05
CA TRP A 73 6.06 8.67 4.18
C TRP A 73 4.97 9.66 4.61
N GLY A 74 5.07 10.17 5.83
CA GLY A 74 4.06 10.99 6.49
C GLY A 74 4.13 12.47 6.12
N GLY A 75 5.30 12.95 5.70
CA GLY A 75 5.53 14.34 5.32
C GLY A 75 4.76 14.80 4.07
N THR A 76 4.81 16.12 3.81
CA THR A 76 4.24 16.81 2.65
C THR A 76 5.04 16.60 1.35
N GLY A 77 6.06 15.73 1.38
CA GLY A 77 7.02 15.56 0.27
C GLY A 77 6.62 14.54 -0.79
N THR A 78 5.49 13.85 -0.64
CA THR A 78 4.95 12.95 -1.66
C THR A 78 3.76 13.62 -2.34
N GLU A 79 3.70 13.59 -3.67
CA GLU A 79 2.61 14.17 -4.46
C GLU A 79 1.29 13.40 -4.30
N TYR A 80 1.36 12.18 -3.76
CA TYR A 80 0.25 11.27 -3.54
C TYR A 80 0.17 10.77 -2.08
N ASP A 81 -1.01 10.35 -1.67
CA ASP A 81 -1.30 9.83 -0.34
C ASP A 81 -0.92 8.35 -0.18
N VAL A 82 0.25 8.09 0.41
CA VAL A 82 0.70 6.72 0.74
C VAL A 82 -0.26 5.99 1.69
N SER A 83 -1.04 6.70 2.50
CA SER A 83 -2.02 6.07 3.38
C SER A 83 -3.09 5.32 2.60
N LEU A 84 -3.41 5.77 1.39
CA LEU A 84 -4.42 5.14 0.56
C LEU A 84 -3.91 3.81 -0.02
N LEU A 85 -2.64 3.73 -0.42
CA LEU A 85 -2.00 2.45 -0.81
C LEU A 85 -1.99 1.45 0.34
N LEU A 86 -1.65 1.91 1.56
CA LEU A 86 -1.68 1.08 2.76
C LEU A 86 -3.09 0.53 3.00
N ASN A 87 -4.11 1.38 2.89
CA ASN A 87 -5.49 0.95 3.08
C ASN A 87 -5.90 -0.10 2.05
N TYR A 88 -5.54 0.08 0.78
CA TYR A 88 -5.79 -0.93 -0.26
C TYR A 88 -5.13 -2.27 0.06
N TRP A 89 -3.87 -2.25 0.52
CA TRP A 89 -3.16 -3.45 0.93
C TRP A 89 -3.86 -4.16 2.12
N LEU A 90 -4.23 -3.39 3.15
CA LEU A 90 -4.93 -3.92 4.32
C LEU A 90 -6.26 -4.57 3.95
N TYR A 91 -7.05 -3.91 3.10
CA TYR A 91 -8.36 -4.45 2.70
C TYR A 91 -8.23 -5.70 1.85
N HIS A 92 -7.32 -5.71 0.88
CA HIS A 92 -7.06 -6.90 0.08
C HIS A 92 -6.72 -8.11 0.99
N ASN A 93 -5.80 -7.93 1.93
CA ASN A 93 -5.36 -9.02 2.81
C ASN A 93 -6.43 -9.45 3.83
N ILE A 94 -7.17 -8.50 4.41
CA ILE A 94 -8.25 -8.82 5.38
C ILE A 94 -9.44 -9.45 4.67
N SER A 95 -9.81 -8.95 3.49
CA SER A 95 -10.89 -9.53 2.68
C SER A 95 -10.57 -10.95 2.21
N ALA A 96 -9.30 -11.29 1.96
CA ALA A 96 -8.87 -12.65 1.66
C ALA A 96 -9.13 -13.64 2.83
N ILE A 97 -9.24 -13.15 4.08
CA ILE A 97 -9.54 -13.98 5.26
C ILE A 97 -11.04 -14.29 5.36
N TYR A 98 -11.91 -13.32 5.07
CA TYR A 98 -13.36 -13.41 5.33
C TYR A 98 -14.24 -13.55 4.09
N GLY A 99 -13.68 -13.28 2.91
CA GLY A 99 -14.42 -12.98 1.69
C GLY A 99 -14.81 -11.51 1.60
N ILE A 100 -14.71 -10.94 0.40
CA ILE A 100 -14.95 -9.52 0.08
C ILE A 100 -16.35 -9.01 0.49
N THR A 101 -17.34 -9.90 0.57
CA THR A 101 -18.73 -9.55 0.92
C THR A 101 -18.93 -9.39 2.44
N ASN A 102 -17.97 -9.80 3.27
CA ASN A 102 -18.11 -9.81 4.72
C ASN A 102 -17.66 -8.49 5.37
N PHE A 103 -18.25 -7.38 4.93
CA PHE A 103 -17.82 -6.03 5.30
C PHE A 103 -17.76 -5.81 6.82
N GLU A 104 -18.72 -6.35 7.58
CA GLU A 104 -18.75 -6.23 9.04
C GLU A 104 -17.47 -6.78 9.67
N LYS A 105 -17.07 -8.01 9.33
CA LYS A 105 -15.86 -8.65 9.88
C LYS A 105 -14.57 -7.97 9.40
N ILE A 106 -14.55 -7.49 8.16
CA ILE A 106 -13.42 -6.72 7.64
C ILE A 106 -13.31 -5.40 8.43
N SER A 107 -14.42 -4.72 8.68
CA SER A 107 -14.47 -3.48 9.47
C SER A 107 -14.03 -3.68 10.92
N ASP A 108 -14.40 -4.80 11.55
CA ASP A 108 -13.95 -5.16 12.89
C ASP A 108 -12.42 -5.27 12.95
N ASP A 109 -11.81 -5.99 12.00
CA ASP A 109 -10.36 -6.18 11.98
C ASP A 109 -9.58 -4.92 11.57
N PHE A 110 -10.16 -4.04 10.74
CA PHE A 110 -9.62 -2.69 10.52
C PHE A 110 -9.60 -1.87 11.82
N SER A 111 -10.69 -1.93 12.58
CA SER A 111 -10.80 -1.23 13.87
C SER A 111 -9.80 -1.79 14.89
N ALA A 112 -9.58 -3.10 14.88
CA ALA A 112 -8.54 -3.73 15.69
C ALA A 112 -7.13 -3.23 15.31
N LEU A 113 -6.81 -3.09 14.02
CA LEU A 113 -5.53 -2.52 13.57
C LEU A 113 -5.36 -1.05 13.95
N GLN A 114 -6.42 -0.24 13.89
CA GLN A 114 -6.39 1.14 14.42
C GLN A 114 -5.99 1.14 15.91
N LEU A 115 -6.57 0.25 16.72
CA LEU A 115 -6.25 0.15 18.13
C LEU A 115 -4.77 -0.23 18.35
N VAL A 116 -4.27 -1.21 17.60
CA VAL A 116 -2.84 -1.59 17.65
C VAL A 116 -1.96 -0.39 17.28
N GLY A 117 -2.27 0.31 16.19
CA GLY A 117 -1.50 1.48 15.73
C GLY A 117 -1.52 2.63 16.75
N TYR A 118 -2.64 2.85 17.43
CA TYR A 118 -2.76 3.84 18.51
C TYR A 118 -1.82 3.50 19.68
N TYR A 119 -1.83 2.26 20.17
CA TYR A 119 -0.90 1.85 21.23
C TYR A 119 0.56 1.86 20.78
N PHE A 120 0.81 1.57 19.51
CA PHE A 120 2.14 1.63 18.93
C PHE A 120 2.69 3.06 18.92
N LYS A 121 1.86 4.06 18.59
CA LYS A 121 2.20 5.49 18.62
C LYS A 121 2.51 6.00 20.04
N ASP A 122 1.81 5.48 21.04
CA ASP A 122 1.96 5.91 22.44
C ASP A 122 3.28 5.43 23.07
N ASP A 123 4.00 4.49 22.44
CA ASP A 123 5.36 4.11 22.87
C ASP A 123 6.36 5.21 22.43
N PRO A 124 7.10 5.83 23.37
CA PRO A 124 8.08 6.88 23.08
C PRO A 124 9.17 6.49 22.07
N LYS A 125 9.32 5.20 21.74
CA LYS A 125 10.26 4.68 20.74
C LYS A 125 9.79 4.83 19.30
N TYR A 126 8.49 5.06 19.06
CA TYR A 126 7.90 5.04 17.72
C TYR A 126 7.30 6.41 17.34
N GLY A 127 7.42 6.78 16.06
CA GLY A 127 7.16 8.13 15.55
C GLY A 127 5.68 8.56 15.53
N GLN A 128 5.47 9.87 15.37
CA GLN A 128 4.18 10.55 15.65
C GLN A 128 3.13 10.49 14.52
N ASN A 129 3.46 9.98 13.33
CA ASN A 129 2.62 10.12 12.12
C ASN A 129 1.47 9.10 11.97
N TYR A 130 1.12 8.37 13.03
CA TYR A 130 0.01 7.40 13.02
C TYR A 130 -1.31 7.98 12.47
N GLU A 131 -1.66 9.24 12.79
CA GLU A 131 -2.94 9.81 12.37
C GLU A 131 -3.15 9.79 10.85
N LYS A 132 -2.08 10.02 10.07
CA LYS A 132 -2.14 9.95 8.60
C LYS A 132 -2.34 8.52 8.10
N PHE A 133 -1.80 7.53 8.82
CA PHE A 133 -1.83 6.12 8.44
C PHE A 133 -2.86 5.30 9.20
N LYS A 134 -3.84 5.98 9.79
CA LYS A 134 -4.96 5.34 10.45
C LYS A 134 -5.80 4.60 9.40
N PRO A 135 -6.00 3.28 9.54
CA PRO A 135 -6.79 2.52 8.58
C PRO A 135 -8.18 3.11 8.41
N ASN A 136 -8.59 3.41 7.18
CA ASN A 136 -9.89 3.98 6.82
C ASN A 136 -10.71 2.96 6.02
N ILE A 137 -11.63 2.29 6.69
CA ILE A 137 -12.51 1.28 6.07
C ILE A 137 -13.55 1.88 5.12
N ASN A 138 -13.86 3.19 5.23
CA ASN A 138 -14.94 3.80 4.45
C ASN A 138 -14.65 3.79 2.95
N ILE A 139 -13.38 3.73 2.54
CA ILE A 139 -13.00 3.69 1.12
C ILE A 139 -13.49 2.41 0.41
N PHE A 140 -13.88 1.39 1.18
CA PHE A 140 -14.31 0.08 0.70
C PHE A 140 -15.81 -0.19 0.82
N LYS A 141 -16.59 0.80 1.28
CA LYS A 141 -18.05 0.69 1.29
C LYS A 141 -18.63 0.73 -0.13
N GLU A 142 -17.89 1.29 -1.06
CA GLU A 142 -18.29 1.44 -2.45
C GLU A 142 -18.06 0.14 -3.25
N LYS A 143 -19.03 -0.19 -4.11
CA LYS A 143 -18.98 -1.42 -4.93
C LYS A 143 -17.85 -1.42 -5.97
N ASP A 144 -17.30 -0.25 -6.29
CA ASP A 144 -16.28 -0.03 -7.31
C ASP A 144 -14.88 0.17 -6.72
N TRP A 145 -14.65 -0.19 -5.45
CA TRP A 145 -13.37 0.04 -4.78
C TRP A 145 -12.16 -0.55 -5.53
N GLU A 146 -12.32 -1.68 -6.23
CA GLU A 146 -11.25 -2.29 -7.06
C GLU A 146 -10.83 -1.34 -8.19
N LYS A 147 -11.80 -0.68 -8.83
CA LYS A 147 -11.54 0.31 -9.88
C LYS A 147 -10.90 1.57 -9.32
N ARG A 148 -11.31 1.98 -8.12
CA ARG A 148 -10.71 3.13 -7.41
C ARG A 148 -9.27 2.85 -7.02
N LYS A 149 -8.98 1.60 -6.61
CA LYS A 149 -7.63 1.11 -6.35
C LYS A 149 -6.77 1.21 -7.61
N GLU A 150 -7.24 0.63 -8.70
CA GLU A 150 -6.52 0.64 -9.99
C GLU A 150 -6.24 2.06 -10.48
N LEU A 151 -7.26 2.94 -10.49
CA LEU A 151 -7.11 4.34 -10.87
C LEU A 151 -6.09 5.06 -9.97
N TYR A 152 -6.09 4.77 -8.68
CA TYR A 152 -5.16 5.40 -7.74
C TYR A 152 -3.73 4.88 -7.91
N GLU A 153 -3.55 3.58 -8.12
CA GLU A 153 -2.24 2.99 -8.45
C GLU A 153 -1.69 3.59 -9.73
N TYR A 154 -2.54 3.77 -10.75
CA TYR A 154 -2.17 4.47 -11.97
C TYR A 154 -1.72 5.91 -11.70
N TYR A 155 -2.46 6.66 -10.89
CA TYR A 155 -2.11 8.04 -10.50
C TYR A 155 -0.74 8.10 -9.78
N VAL A 156 -0.52 7.22 -8.81
CA VAL A 156 0.75 7.11 -8.07
C VAL A 156 1.92 6.78 -8.99
N ASN A 157 1.67 5.97 -10.02
CA ASN A 157 2.70 5.52 -10.96
C ASN A 157 2.90 6.48 -12.15
N TYR A 158 2.09 7.54 -12.26
CA TYR A 158 2.01 8.37 -13.45
C TYR A 158 3.37 8.96 -13.85
N ASP A 159 4.11 9.55 -12.90
CA ASP A 159 5.40 10.16 -13.20
C ASP A 159 6.41 9.14 -13.70
N THR A 160 6.49 7.99 -13.04
CA THR A 160 7.37 6.89 -13.46
C THR A 160 7.03 6.43 -14.87
N LEU A 161 5.73 6.24 -15.16
CA LEU A 161 5.25 5.84 -16.48
C LEU A 161 5.56 6.91 -17.54
N PHE A 162 5.29 8.17 -17.23
CA PHE A 162 5.48 9.31 -18.12
C PHE A 162 6.95 9.50 -18.50
N TRP A 163 7.85 9.54 -17.52
CA TRP A 163 9.29 9.72 -17.75
C TRP A 163 9.91 8.52 -18.45
N THR A 164 9.47 7.30 -18.13
CA THR A 164 9.96 6.09 -18.80
C THR A 164 9.51 6.07 -20.26
N ALA A 165 8.24 6.43 -20.55
CA ALA A 165 7.74 6.51 -21.91
C ALA A 165 8.47 7.57 -22.75
N GLN A 166 8.79 8.74 -22.15
CA GLN A 166 9.59 9.76 -22.83
C GLN A 166 11.03 9.31 -23.13
N SER A 167 11.64 8.58 -22.20
CA SER A 167 13.06 8.23 -22.29
C SER A 167 13.31 6.97 -23.12
N PHE A 168 12.32 6.07 -23.22
CA PHE A 168 12.46 4.75 -23.84
C PHE A 168 11.25 4.41 -24.72
N ASN A 169 11.35 4.70 -26.03
CA ASN A 169 10.28 4.42 -27.00
C ASN A 169 9.78 2.96 -26.97
N ASN A 170 10.67 1.99 -26.72
CA ASN A 170 10.32 0.57 -26.67
C ASN A 170 9.55 0.18 -25.39
N LYS A 171 9.76 0.88 -24.26
CA LYS A 171 9.00 0.65 -23.02
C LYS A 171 7.61 1.26 -23.08
N CYS A 172 7.41 2.27 -23.93
CA CYS A 172 6.09 2.87 -24.14
C CYS A 172 5.08 1.82 -24.62
N GLU A 173 5.46 0.93 -25.56
CA GLU A 173 4.58 -0.15 -26.04
C GLU A 173 4.29 -1.22 -24.98
N GLU A 174 5.27 -1.53 -24.12
CA GLU A 174 5.12 -2.48 -23.00
C GLU A 174 4.11 -1.98 -21.95
N TYR A 175 4.23 -0.72 -21.54
CA TYR A 175 3.25 -0.11 -20.63
C TYR A 175 1.93 0.22 -21.33
N TYR A 176 1.93 0.52 -22.64
CA TYR A 176 0.70 0.65 -23.41
C TYR A 176 -0.07 -0.68 -23.36
N GLY A 177 0.57 -1.83 -23.58
CA GLY A 177 -0.09 -3.13 -23.45
C GLY A 177 -0.69 -3.36 -22.06
N PHE A 178 0.07 -3.04 -21.00
CA PHE A 178 -0.37 -3.17 -19.60
C PHE A 178 -1.55 -2.25 -19.24
N ASN A 179 -1.47 -0.97 -19.62
CA ASN A 179 -2.50 0.05 -19.35
C ASN A 179 -3.70 -0.10 -20.29
N PHE A 180 -3.53 -0.57 -21.52
CA PHE A 180 -4.64 -0.77 -22.48
C PHE A 180 -5.40 -2.06 -22.17
N LEU A 181 -4.77 -3.12 -21.65
CA LEU A 181 -5.48 -4.30 -21.12
C LEU A 181 -6.33 -3.96 -19.88
N HIS A 182 -5.83 -3.08 -19.02
CA HIS A 182 -6.57 -2.58 -17.86
C HIS A 182 -7.67 -1.58 -18.26
N ALA A 183 -7.35 -0.55 -19.05
CA ALA A 183 -8.29 0.47 -19.53
C ALA A 183 -9.34 -0.05 -20.53
N SER A 184 -9.06 -1.09 -21.34
CA SER A 184 -10.06 -1.67 -22.24
C SER A 184 -11.19 -2.41 -21.51
N THR A 185 -11.06 -2.60 -20.19
CA THR A 185 -12.17 -3.02 -19.32
C THR A 185 -12.96 -1.84 -18.73
N HIS A 186 -12.49 -0.58 -18.84
CA HIS A 186 -13.12 0.61 -18.27
C HIS A 186 -13.18 1.86 -19.20
N PRO A 187 -14.39 2.33 -19.59
CA PRO A 187 -14.56 3.32 -20.66
C PRO A 187 -14.34 4.80 -20.28
N LEU A 188 -13.65 5.15 -19.18
CA LEU A 188 -13.79 6.50 -18.58
C LEU A 188 -12.51 7.34 -18.39
N VAL A 189 -11.41 7.08 -19.11
CA VAL A 189 -10.29 8.05 -19.18
C VAL A 189 -10.19 8.65 -20.60
N PRO A 190 -11.05 9.61 -20.96
CA PRO A 190 -10.97 10.32 -22.23
C PRO A 190 -9.80 11.32 -22.14
N GLY A 191 -8.60 10.87 -22.51
CA GLY A 191 -7.41 11.74 -22.56
C GLY A 191 -6.12 11.03 -22.93
N PHE A 192 -6.03 9.71 -22.72
CA PHE A 192 -4.81 8.96 -23.05
C PHE A 192 -4.67 8.62 -24.52
N ALA A 193 -5.78 8.41 -25.24
CA ALA A 193 -5.75 8.12 -26.67
C ALA A 193 -5.31 9.33 -27.52
N SER A 194 -5.58 10.55 -27.05
CA SER A 194 -5.44 11.78 -27.83
C SER A 194 -4.02 12.38 -27.87
N SER A 195 -3.10 11.95 -27.00
CA SER A 195 -1.73 12.49 -27.00
C SER A 195 -0.76 11.71 -27.91
N VAL A 196 -1.11 10.48 -28.33
CA VAL A 196 -0.24 9.63 -29.16
C VAL A 196 -0.60 9.64 -30.65
N GLU A 197 -1.82 10.03 -31.02
CA GLU A 197 -2.11 10.35 -32.43
C GLU A 197 -1.31 11.56 -32.93
N ALA A 198 -0.86 12.44 -32.02
CA ALA A 198 0.01 13.56 -32.36
C ALA A 198 1.47 13.15 -32.67
N THR A 199 1.95 12.00 -32.19
CA THR A 199 3.32 11.51 -32.44
C THR A 199 3.43 10.52 -33.58
N LYS A 200 2.31 10.09 -34.19
CA LYS A 200 2.32 9.32 -35.45
C LYS A 200 2.31 10.21 -36.70
N ILE A 201 2.23 11.53 -36.55
CA ILE A 201 2.29 12.50 -37.64
C ILE A 201 3.41 13.52 -37.35
N ALA A 202 4.66 13.05 -37.38
CA ALA A 202 5.86 13.87 -37.58
C ALA A 202 6.99 13.01 -38.16
#